data_AF-A0A1G2ZR06-F1
#
_entry.id   AF-A0A1G2ZR06-F1
#
_cell.length_a   1.000
_cell.length_b   1.000
_cell.length_c   1.000
_cell.angle_alpha   90.00
_cell.angle_beta   90.00
_cell.angle_gamma   90.00
#
_symmetry.space_group_name_H-M   'P 1'
#
loop_
_entity.id
_entity.type
_entity.pdbx_description
1 polymer ?
#
loop_
_entity_poly.entity_id
_entity_poly.type
_entity_poly.pdbx_seq_one_letter_code
_entity_poly.pdbx_strand_id
1 'polypeptide(L)' 'MLGREGFSIFLGAAFGAGLIIIGAGYGISKIGSCAVESMARQPEVAGNIQTAMIISAALIEGATF' A
#
# COMPACT_ATOMS: atom_id res chain seq x y z
N MET A 1 -1.20 -25.12 25.08
CA MET A 1 -2.29 -24.25 25.56
C MET A 1 -1.81 -22.81 25.47
N LEU A 2 -2.41 -21.98 24.62
CA LEU A 2 -2.13 -20.54 24.61
C LEU A 2 -2.75 -19.94 25.88
N GLY A 3 -1.91 -19.42 26.77
CA GLY A 3 -2.38 -18.65 27.93
C GLY A 3 -3.08 -17.35 27.48
N ARG A 4 -3.78 -16.70 28.41
CA ARG A 4 -4.49 -15.42 28.18
C ARG A 4 -3.63 -14.34 27.51
N GLU A 5 -2.33 -14.35 27.80
CA GLU A 5 -1.33 -13.45 27.20
C GLU A 5 -1.08 -13.77 25.73
N GLY A 6 -0.98 -15.06 25.38
CA GLY A 6 -0.80 -15.50 24.00
C GLY A 6 -1.96 -15.06 23.11
N PHE A 7 -3.20 -15.26 23.56
CA PHE A 7 -4.40 -14.80 22.83
C PHE A 7 -4.37 -13.29 22.52
N SER A 8 -3.96 -12.48 23.50
CA SER A 8 -3.92 -11.02 23.36
C SER A 8 -2.86 -10.56 22.34
N ILE A 9 -1.70 -11.22 22.34
CA ILE A 9 -0.62 -10.96 21.36
C ILE A 9 -1.09 -11.29 19.93
N PHE A 10 -1.72 -12.46 19.74
CA PHE A 10 -2.22 -12.85 18.41
C PHE A 10 -3.29 -11.90 17.89
N LEU A 11 -4.23 -11.50 18.73
CA LEU A 11 -5.29 -10.57 18.34
C LEU A 11 -4.73 -9.19 17.98
N GLY A 12 -3.81 -8.66 18.80
CA GLY A 12 -3.16 -7.37 18.54
C GLY A 12 -2.34 -7.38 17.25
N ALA A 13 -1.56 -8.44 17.02
CA ALA A 13 -0.77 -8.61 15.80
C ALA A 13 -1.65 -8.73 14.54
N ALA A 14 -2.70 -9.56 14.59
CA ALA A 14 -3.62 -9.72 13.46
C ALA A 14 -4.37 -8.43 13.14
N PHE A 15 -4.80 -7.70 14.16
CA PHE A 15 -5.49 -6.43 13.99
C PHE A 15 -4.56 -5.36 13.41
N GLY A 16 -3.34 -5.23 13.94
CA GLY A 16 -2.33 -4.31 13.41
C GLY A 16 -1.97 -4.60 11.96
N ALA A 17 -1.73 -5.88 11.62
CA ALA A 17 -1.47 -6.30 10.25
C ALA A 17 -2.65 -5.98 9.31
N GLY A 18 -3.88 -6.22 9.74
CA GLY A 18 -5.08 -5.87 8.96
C GLY A 18 -5.18 -4.38 8.65
N LEU A 19 -4.90 -3.52 9.64
CA LEU A 19 -4.91 -2.07 9.43
C LEU A 19 -3.83 -1.60 8.47
N ILE A 20 -2.62 -2.16 8.57
CA ILE A 20 -1.49 -1.84 7.66
C ILE A 20 -1.88 -2.18 6.22
N ILE A 21 -2.44 -3.36 5.96
CA ILE A 21 -2.81 -3.79 4.61
C ILE A 21 -3.96 -2.94 4.04
N ILE A 22 -4.95 -2.55 4.86
CA ILE A 22 -6.01 -1.63 4.41
C ILE A 22 -5.42 -0.28 3.99
N GLY A 23 -4.50 0.27 4.79
CA GLY A 23 -3.81 1.53 4.49
C GLY A 23 -2.98 1.44 3.21
N ALA A 24 -2.21 0.37 3.04
CA ALA A 24 -1.41 0.14 1.83
C ALA A 24 -2.27 -0.03 0.58
N GLY A 25 -3.33 -0.84 0.65
CA GLY A 25 -4.26 -1.03 -0.47
C GLY A 25 -4.92 0.28 -0.90
N TYR A 26 -5.32 1.12 0.07
CA TYR A 26 -5.84 2.46 -0.23
C TYR A 26 -4.80 3.38 -0.88
N GLY A 27 -3.58 3.42 -0.33
CA GLY A 27 -2.49 4.24 -0.87
C GLY A 27 -2.12 3.85 -2.31
N ILE A 28 -1.88 2.57 -2.56
CA ILE A 28 -1.47 2.06 -3.88
C ILE A 28 -2.58 2.28 -4.92
N SER A 29 -3.84 1.99 -4.59
CA SER A 29 -4.97 2.20 -5.52
C SER A 29 -5.14 3.68 -5.89
N LYS A 30 -4.95 4.59 -4.95
CA LYS A 30 -5.02 6.04 -5.21
C LYS A 30 -3.90 6.52 -6.11
N ILE A 31 -2.66 6.09 -5.87
CA ILE A 31 -1.52 6.45 -6.74
C ILE A 31 -1.75 5.88 -8.15
N GLY A 32 -2.16 4.61 -8.27
CA GLY A 32 -2.42 3.97 -9.55
C GLY A 32 -3.52 4.65 -10.36
N SER A 33 -4.66 4.98 -9.74
CA SER A 33 -5.75 5.70 -10.41
C SER A 33 -5.31 7.09 -10.90
N CYS A 34 -4.66 7.90 -10.05
CA CYS A 34 -4.14 9.21 -10.45
C CYS A 34 -3.09 9.11 -11.57
N ALA A 35 -2.22 8.09 -11.52
CA ALA A 35 -1.22 7.88 -12.55
C ALA A 35 -1.87 7.55 -13.90
N VAL A 36 -2.84 6.62 -13.94
CA VAL A 36 -3.55 6.25 -15.17
C VAL A 36 -4.28 7.45 -15.78
N GLU A 37 -5.00 8.23 -14.96
CA GLU A 37 -5.67 9.45 -15.43
C GLU A 37 -4.68 10.49 -15.96
N SER A 38 -3.54 10.68 -15.30
CA SER A 38 -2.52 11.64 -15.71
C SER A 38 -1.83 11.22 -17.01
N MET A 39 -1.50 9.93 -17.16
CA MET A 39 -0.92 9.37 -18.38
C MET A 39 -1.89 9.48 -19.57
N ALA A 40 -3.20 9.31 -19.34
CA ALA A 40 -4.21 9.49 -20.37
C ALA A 40 -4.33 10.96 -20.83
N ARG A 41 -4.14 11.93 -19.93
CA ARG A 41 -4.17 13.37 -20.25
C ARG A 41 -2.89 13.87 -20.92
N GLN A 42 -1.74 13.29 -20.55
CA GLN A 42 -0.42 13.71 -21.01
C GLN A 42 0.42 12.50 -21.41
N PRO A 43 0.12 11.88 -22.58
CA PRO A 43 0.82 10.69 -23.04
C PRO A 43 2.32 10.90 -23.26
N GLU A 44 2.75 12.12 -23.58
CA GLU A 44 4.15 12.50 -23.80
C GLU A 44 5.05 12.34 -22.57
N VAL A 45 4.49 12.39 -21.36
CA VAL A 45 5.23 12.20 -20.09
C VAL A 45 4.83 10.93 -19.36
N ALA A 46 4.12 10.00 -20.02
CA ALA A 46 3.58 8.81 -19.37
C ALA A 46 4.65 7.92 -18.71
N GLY A 47 5.82 7.79 -19.33
CA GLY A 47 6.94 7.03 -18.75
C GLY A 47 7.47 7.61 -17.43
N ASN A 48 7.51 8.95 -17.31
CA ASN A 48 7.91 9.62 -16.08
C ASN A 48 6.86 9.43 -14.97
N ILE A 49 5.57 9.53 -15.32
CA ILE A 49 4.46 9.30 -14.40
C ILE A 49 4.48 7.85 -13.89
N GLN A 50 4.65 6.87 -14.78
CA GLN A 50 4.78 5.46 -14.40
C GLN A 50 5.97 5.23 -13.47
N THR A 51 7.12 5.84 -13.74
CA THR A 51 8.31 5.71 -12.89
C THR A 51 8.05 6.26 -11.48
N ALA A 52 7.47 7.46 -11.38
CA ALA A 52 7.10 8.06 -10.09
C ALA A 52 6.03 7.23 -9.34
N MET A 53 5.05 6.67 -10.05
CA MET A 53 4.05 5.75 -9.51
C MET A 53 4.70 4.52 -8.90
N ILE A 54 5.61 3.85 -9.62
CA ILE A 54 6.28 2.64 -9.15
C ILE A 54 7.15 2.93 -7.93
N ILE A 55 7.90 4.05 -7.92
CA ILE A 55 8.70 4.45 -6.75
C ILE A 55 7.79 4.66 -5.52
N SER A 56 6.68 5.36 -5.72
CA SER A 56 5.71 5.62 -4.63
C SER A 56 5.07 4.33 -4.12
N ALA A 57 4.70 3.42 -5.03
CA ALA A 57 4.16 2.11 -4.68
C ALA A 57 5.18 1.26 -3.92
N ALA A 58 6.45 1.23 -4.37
CA ALA A 58 7.53 0.50 -3.72
C ALA A 58 7.82 1.00 -2.29
N LEU A 59 7.71 2.32 -2.05
CA LEU A 59 7.83 2.88 -0.70
C LEU A 59 6.71 2.41 0.24
N ILE A 60 5.48 2.30 -0.26
CA ILE A 60 4.36 1.74 0.52
C ILE A 60 4.59 0.25 0.75
N GLU A 61 4.95 -0.48 -0.30
CA GLU A 61 5.17 -1.92 -0.23
C GLU A 61 6.27 -2.26 0.79
N GLY A 62 7.41 -1.57 0.75
CA GLY A 62 8.51 -1.74 1.71
C GLY A 62 8.21 -1.26 3.13
N ALA A 63 7.15 -0.49 3.36
CA ALA A 63 6.68 -0.16 4.71
C ALA A 63 5.73 -1.23 5.28
N THR A 64 5.26 -2.17 4.45
CA THR A 64 4.20 -3.13 4.80
C THR A 64 4.62 -4.60 4.79
N PHE A 65 5.78 -4.92 4.22
CA PHE A 65 6.34 -6.28 4.11
C PHE A 65 7.81 -6.32 4.56
#